data_AF-A0A9D6DZQ0-F1
#
_entry.id   AF-A0A9D6DZQ0-F1
#
_cell.length_a   1.000
_cell.length_b   1.000
_cell.length_c   1.000
_cell.angle_alpha   90.00
_cell.angle_beta   90.00
_cell.angle_gamma   90.00
#
_symmetry.space_group_name_H-M   'P 1'
#
loop_
_entity.id
_entity.type
_entity.pdbx_description
1 polymer ?
#
loop_
_entity_poly.entity_id
_entity_poly.type
_entity_poly.pdbx_seq_one_letter_code
_entity_poly.pdbx_strand_id
1 'polypeptide(L)'
;MKIPKFQSEKEEIEFWETHSLSDYLDDTEDVAEAIELSDALRKRILARGQKKRLLTLRLDEDLIDRTKKVARKKAIGYQTLMRLWIAEGLNKETRH
;
A
#
# COMPACT_ATOMS: atom_id res chain seq x y z
N MET A 1 -7.46 -6.91 30.68
CA MET A 1 -6.56 -7.95 31.25
C MET A 1 -5.21 -7.31 31.48
N LYS A 2 -4.35 -7.85 32.35
CA LYS A 2 -2.99 -7.30 32.54
C LYS A 2 -1.94 -8.13 31.82
N ILE A 3 -0.92 -7.50 31.25
CA ILE A 3 0.22 -8.18 30.61
C ILE A 3 1.00 -8.93 31.72
N PRO A 4 1.17 -10.26 31.59
CA PRO A 4 1.89 -11.03 32.59
C PRO A 4 3.40 -10.71 32.58
N LYS A 5 4.06 -10.89 33.73
CA LYS A 5 5.52 -10.78 33.81
C LYS A 5 6.16 -12.08 33.36
N PHE A 6 6.81 -12.07 32.20
CA PHE A 6 7.50 -13.23 31.65
C PHE A 6 8.83 -13.47 32.37
N GLN A 7 9.15 -14.73 32.62
CA GLN A 7 10.43 -15.13 33.22
C GLN A 7 11.50 -15.43 32.15
N SER A 8 11.08 -15.60 30.89
CA SER A 8 11.97 -15.82 29.75
C SER A 8 11.37 -15.30 28.44
N GLU A 9 12.24 -14.96 27.48
CA GLU A 9 11.84 -14.52 26.13
C GLU A 9 11.04 -15.60 25.38
N LYS A 10 11.34 -16.88 25.64
CA LYS A 10 10.62 -18.01 25.02
C LYS A 10 9.15 -18.07 25.47
N GLU A 11 8.89 -17.78 26.76
CA GLU A 11 7.55 -17.74 27.34
C GLU A 11 6.74 -16.56 26.77
N GLU A 12 7.39 -15.42 26.56
CA GLU A 12 6.78 -14.25 25.94
C GLU A 12 6.35 -14.53 24.49
N ILE A 13 7.20 -15.19 23.70
CA ILE A 13 6.87 -15.57 22.32
C ILE A 13 5.66 -16.51 22.28
N GLU A 14 5.67 -17.58 23.09
CA GLU A 14 4.57 -18.56 23.12
C GLU A 14 3.25 -17.93 23.57
N PHE A 15 3.31 -16.96 24.47
CA PHE A 15 2.15 -16.19 24.89
C PHE A 15 1.59 -15.32 23.74
N TRP A 16 2.44 -14.57 23.03
CA TRP A 16 2.00 -13.70 21.93
C TRP A 16 1.66 -14.45 20.63
N GLU A 17 2.09 -15.70 20.46
CA GLU A 17 1.60 -16.57 19.38
C GLU A 17 0.13 -16.97 19.56
N THR A 18 -0.35 -17.00 20.81
CA THR A 18 -1.69 -17.47 21.16
C THR A 18 -2.64 -16.35 21.57
N HIS A 19 -2.14 -15.17 21.93
CA HIS A 19 -2.92 -14.04 22.43
C HIS A 19 -2.79 -12.83 21.51
N SER A 20 -3.91 -12.12 21.29
CA SER A 20 -3.91 -10.88 20.51
C SER A 20 -3.44 -9.71 21.36
N LEU A 21 -2.51 -8.91 20.83
CA LEU A 21 -2.07 -7.65 21.45
C LEU A 21 -3.23 -6.67 21.68
N SER A 22 -4.29 -6.74 20.86
CA SER A 22 -5.47 -5.88 20.98
C SER A 22 -6.19 -6.03 22.32
N ASP A 23 -6.11 -7.18 22.97
CA ASP A 23 -6.79 -7.46 24.24
C ASP A 23 -6.07 -6.86 25.46
N TYR A 24 -4.87 -6.30 25.23
CA TYR A 24 -3.97 -5.75 26.25
C TYR A 24 -3.62 -4.27 26.01
N LEU A 25 -4.24 -3.60 25.03
CA LEU A 25 -3.98 -2.20 24.71
C LEU A 25 -4.16 -1.26 25.92
N ASP A 26 -5.17 -1.52 26.75
CA ASP A 26 -5.43 -0.73 27.98
C ASP A 26 -4.33 -0.85 29.05
N ASP A 27 -3.44 -1.85 28.93
CA ASP A 27 -2.32 -2.09 29.85
C ASP A 27 -0.98 -1.64 29.23
N THR A 28 -1.01 -1.11 28.00
CA THR A 28 0.16 -0.48 27.36
C THR A 28 0.25 1.00 27.73
N GLU A 29 1.46 1.54 27.77
CA GLU A 29 1.65 2.98 28.01
C GLU A 29 1.15 3.78 26.81
N ASP A 30 0.32 4.79 27.07
CA ASP A 30 -0.04 5.76 26.05
C ASP A 30 1.24 6.44 25.54
N VAL A 31 1.51 6.28 24.24
CA VAL A 31 2.58 7.01 23.57
C VAL A 31 2.14 8.48 23.48
N ALA A 32 2.49 9.27 24.49
CA ALA A 32 2.15 10.70 24.58
C ALA A 32 2.85 11.54 23.51
N GLU A 33 3.96 11.05 22.96
CA GLU A 33 4.62 11.64 21.81
C GLU A 33 3.92 11.19 20.54
N ALA A 34 3.16 12.11 19.94
CA ALA A 34 2.69 11.93 18.58
C ALA A 34 3.89 11.59 17.69
N ILE A 35 3.85 10.44 17.03
CA ILE A 35 4.87 10.05 16.06
C ILE A 35 4.94 11.17 15.02
N GLU A 36 5.95 12.03 15.10
CA GLU A 36 6.15 13.12 14.16
C GLU A 36 6.59 12.52 12.82
N LEU A 37 5.62 12.22 11.98
CA LEU A 37 5.87 11.89 10.59
C LEU A 37 6.51 13.10 9.93
N SER A 38 7.74 12.94 9.43
CA SER A 38 8.38 13.99 8.64
C SER A 38 7.44 14.49 7.54
N ASP A 39 7.47 15.80 7.26
CA ASP A 39 6.62 16.42 6.25
C ASP A 39 6.71 15.71 4.89
N ALA A 40 7.88 15.18 4.54
CA ALA A 40 8.12 14.39 3.34
C ALA A 40 7.36 13.06 3.36
N LEU A 41 7.37 12.33 4.48
CA LEU A 41 6.65 11.08 4.65
C LEU A 41 5.14 11.32 4.66
N ARG A 42 4.68 12.35 5.38
CA ARG A 42 3.27 12.77 5.40
C ARG A 42 2.78 13.14 4.01
N LYS A 43 3.53 13.95 3.25
CA LYS A 43 3.21 14.28 1.85
C LYS A 43 3.19 13.04 0.96
N ARG A 44 4.13 12.10 1.10
CA ARG A 44 4.12 10.84 0.34
C ARG A 44 2.88 9.99 0.63
N ILE A 45 2.48 9.87 1.89
CA ILE A 45 1.28 9.13 2.31
C ILE A 45 0.02 9.78 1.72
N LEU A 46 -0.10 11.10 1.85
CA LEU A 46 -1.23 11.88 1.31
C LEU A 46 -1.28 11.87 -0.22
N ALA A 47 -0.12 11.93 -0.90
CA ALA A 47 -0.04 11.81 -2.35
C ALA A 47 -0.47 10.42 -2.84
N ARG A 48 -0.15 9.36 -2.08
CA ARG A 48 -0.67 8.00 -2.33
C ARG A 48 -2.19 7.94 -2.18
N GLY A 49 -2.75 8.77 -1.31
CA GLY A 49 -4.17 8.92 -1.05
C GLY A 49 -4.95 9.76 -2.06
N GLN A 50 -4.32 10.31 -3.11
CA GLN A 50 -5.06 11.01 -4.15
C GLN A 50 -6.10 10.07 -4.78
N LYS A 51 -7.38 10.48 -4.68
CA LYS A 51 -8.52 9.69 -5.13
C LYS A 51 -8.40 9.43 -6.63
N LYS A 52 -8.13 8.16 -6.98
CA LYS A 52 -8.23 7.70 -8.37
C LYS A 52 -9.70 7.77 -8.77
N ARG A 53 -9.98 8.41 -9.90
CA ARG A 53 -11.31 8.40 -10.51
C ARG A 53 -11.45 7.13 -11.35
N LEU A 54 -12.59 6.43 -11.23
CA LEU A 54 -12.91 5.31 -12.10
C LEU A 54 -13.19 5.85 -13.51
N LEU A 55 -12.59 5.22 -14.51
CA LEU A 55 -12.80 5.51 -15.91
C LEU A 55 -13.20 4.21 -16.62
N THR A 56 -14.39 4.19 -17.22
CA THR A 56 -14.87 3.08 -18.04
C THR A 56 -14.63 3.43 -19.51
N LEU A 57 -13.81 2.65 -20.21
CA LEU A 57 -13.56 2.79 -21.64
C LEU A 57 -13.89 1.48 -22.34
N ARG A 58 -14.52 1.58 -23.51
CA ARG A 58 -14.66 0.44 -24.43
C ARG A 58 -13.41 0.37 -25.30
N LEU A 59 -12.82 -0.81 -25.39
CA LEU A 59 -11.66 -1.11 -26.20
C LEU A 59 -11.92 -2.42 -26.94
N ASP A 60 -11.35 -2.56 -28.13
CA ASP A 60 -11.43 -3.80 -28.89
C ASP A 60 -10.73 -4.94 -28.14
N GLU A 61 -11.26 -6.15 -28.26
CA GLU A 61 -10.77 -7.33 -27.56
C GLU A 61 -9.30 -7.65 -27.91
N ASP A 62 -8.94 -7.55 -29.20
CA ASP A 62 -7.55 -7.75 -29.66
C ASP A 62 -6.57 -6.78 -28.97
N LEU A 63 -6.98 -5.52 -28.81
CA LEU A 63 -6.14 -4.50 -28.17
C LEU A 63 -5.91 -4.81 -26.69
N ILE A 64 -6.95 -5.26 -25.99
CA ILE A 64 -6.87 -5.67 -24.59
C ILE A 64 -5.89 -6.84 -24.47
N ASP A 65 -6.00 -7.85 -25.33
CA ASP A 65 -5.18 -9.05 -25.26
C ASP A 65 -3.72 -8.81 -25.63
N ARG A 66 -3.47 -7.97 -26.64
CA ARG A 66 -2.10 -7.52 -26.96
C ARG A 66 -1.48 -6.77 -25.78
N THR A 67 -2.26 -5.91 -25.13
CA THR A 67 -1.80 -5.18 -23.94
C THR A 67 -1.46 -6.13 -22.79
N LYS A 68 -2.31 -7.15 -22.53
CA LYS A 68 -2.02 -8.20 -21.53
C LYS A 68 -0.73 -8.96 -21.83
N LYS A 69 -0.49 -9.33 -23.09
CA LYS A 69 0.73 -10.03 -23.51
C LYS A 69 1.98 -9.18 -23.22
N VAL A 70 1.95 -7.89 -23.55
CA VAL A 70 3.07 -6.97 -23.28
C VAL A 70 3.26 -6.77 -21.77
N ALA A 71 2.18 -6.61 -21.02
CA ALA A 71 2.22 -6.42 -19.57
C ALA A 71 2.85 -7.62 -18.86
N ARG A 72 2.49 -8.85 -19.27
CA ARG A 72 3.08 -10.09 -18.77
C ARG A 72 4.59 -10.15 -19.02
N LYS A 73 5.05 -9.78 -20.22
CA LYS A 73 6.50 -9.71 -20.54
C LYS A 73 7.25 -8.71 -19.66
N LYS A 74 6.57 -7.66 -19.20
CA LYS A 74 7.12 -6.62 -18.31
C LYS A 74 6.89 -6.93 -16.82
N ALA A 75 6.33 -8.08 -16.48
CA ALA A 75 5.97 -8.46 -15.11
C ALA A 75 5.11 -7.41 -14.36
N ILE A 76 4.22 -6.73 -15.08
CA ILE A 76 3.28 -5.75 -14.50
C ILE A 76 1.84 -6.05 -14.93
N GLY A 77 0.87 -5.57 -14.17
CA GLY A 77 -0.56 -5.68 -14.54
C GLY A 77 -0.91 -4.83 -15.76
N TYR A 78 -1.80 -5.33 -16.63
CA TYR A 78 -2.19 -4.63 -17.88
C TYR A 78 -2.81 -3.25 -17.62
N GLN A 79 -3.60 -3.09 -16.55
CA GLN A 79 -4.13 -1.79 -16.14
C GLN A 79 -3.03 -0.81 -15.70
N THR A 80 -1.96 -1.31 -15.09
CA THR A 80 -0.79 -0.49 -14.75
C THR A 80 -0.04 -0.07 -16.01
N LEU A 81 0.17 -1.00 -16.94
CA LEU A 81 0.80 -0.69 -18.24
C LEU A 81 0.00 0.38 -19.01
N MET A 82 -1.33 0.25 -19.09
CA MET A 82 -2.17 1.25 -19.75
C MET A 82 -2.03 2.64 -19.12
N ARG A 83 -2.01 2.73 -17.78
CA ARG A 83 -1.80 4.01 -17.09
C ARG A 83 -0.43 4.63 -17.40
N LEU A 84 0.62 3.81 -17.48
CA LEU A 84 1.95 4.27 -17.84
C LEU A 84 1.98 4.84 -19.26
N TRP A 85 1.40 4.13 -20.23
CA TRP A 85 1.33 4.62 -21.61
C TRP A 85 0.52 5.90 -21.76
N ILE A 86 -0.59 6.05 -21.04
CA ILE A 86 -1.36 7.30 -21.04
C ILE A 86 -0.51 8.46 -20.50
N ALA A 87 0.20 8.25 -19.39
CA ALA A 87 1.09 9.27 -18.83
C ALA A 87 2.26 9.60 -19.77
N GLU A 88 2.87 8.60 -20.40
CA GLU A 88 3.92 8.79 -21.42
C GLU A 88 3.42 9.57 -22.63
N GLY A 89 2.21 9.25 -23.13
CA GLY A 89 1.57 9.96 -24.24
C GLY A 89 1.35 11.44 -23.91
N LEU A 90 0.77 11.74 -22.74
CA LEU A 90 0.58 13.12 -22.29
C LEU A 90 1.90 13.87 -22.16
N ASN A 91 2.92 13.26 -21.56
CA ASN A 91 4.22 13.87 -21.39
C ASN A 91 4.88 14.24 -22.73
N LYS A 92 4.66 13.45 -23.79
CA LYS A 92 5.17 13.74 -25.14
C LYS A 92 4.46 14.96 -25.73
N GLU A 93 3.14 15.02 -25.64
CA GLU A 93 2.36 16.14 -26.17
C GLU A 93 2.63 17.46 -25.43
N THR A 94 2.81 17.42 -24.10
CA THR A 94 3.08 18.64 -23.30
C THR A 94 4.50 19.20 -23.43
N ARG A 95 5.42 18.43 -24.02
CA ARG A 95 6.81 18.86 -24.25
C ARG A 95 7.02 19.48 -25.64
N HIS A 96 6.00 19.45 -26.48
CA HIS A 96 5.91 20.23 -27.72
C HIS A 96 5.14 21.53 -27.47
#